data_AF-A0A354ICP5-F1
#
_entry.id   AF-A0A354ICP5-F1
#
_cell.length_a   1.000
_cell.length_b   1.000
_cell.length_c   1.000
_cell.angle_alpha   90.00
_cell.angle_beta   90.00
_cell.angle_gamma   90.00
#
_symmetry.space_group_name_H-M   'P 1'
#
loop_
_entity.id
_entity.type
_entity.pdbx_description
1 polymer ?
#
loop_
_entity_poly.entity_id
_entity_poly.type
_entity_poly.pdbx_seq_one_letter_code
_entity_poly.pdbx_strand_id
1 'polypeptide(L)'
;MDSIKKDVIKKTRGMKVTEQVYIAIIQMLKLSRAAGKEGVFAMEFDVLDNGKLEPELDDITILPMAIRCVCGGMDPEWFREIMDTKYWVKDPQGMEALVYYICMDGISMIGVGMPEHFLERLLTALLPDECMPEYERLKEERMPQQTMEEIIEEFIEEEPHIPRRCMIIRNVLEEKINQATESSIQKLVGSDIVDAFDIAIVMRGLNKTSKKKIFSCMSPGRREVIWKKVNSLFLESQGDFEAGMVKFLECFEKTEQENAAS
;
A
#
# COMPACT_ATOMS: atom_id res chain seq x y z
N MET A 1 22.76 -10.39 -12.18
CA MET A 1 22.49 -8.94 -12.05
C MET A 1 23.72 -8.04 -11.96
N ASP A 2 24.75 -8.29 -11.14
CA ASP A 2 25.95 -7.40 -11.07
C ASP A 2 26.66 -7.18 -12.42
N SER A 3 26.73 -8.22 -13.26
CA SER A 3 27.27 -8.14 -14.61
C SER A 3 26.45 -7.19 -15.50
N ILE A 4 25.12 -7.30 -15.43
CA ILE A 4 24.19 -6.44 -16.16
C ILE A 4 24.30 -5.00 -15.68
N LYS A 5 24.34 -4.76 -14.37
CA LYS A 5 24.51 -3.41 -13.82
C LYS A 5 25.73 -2.71 -14.41
N LYS A 6 26.87 -3.41 -14.49
CA LYS A 6 28.10 -2.87 -15.10
C LYS A 6 27.93 -2.59 -16.60
N ASP A 7 27.27 -3.48 -17.33
CA ASP A 7 27.00 -3.30 -18.76
C ASP A 7 26.08 -2.10 -19.03
N VAL A 8 24.99 -1.99 -18.27
CA VAL A 8 24.03 -0.86 -18.33
C VAL A 8 24.72 0.46 -18.09
N ILE A 9 25.51 0.59 -17.01
CA ILE A 9 26.27 1.81 -16.69
C ILE A 9 27.23 2.18 -17.83
N LYS A 10 27.81 1.18 -18.51
CA LYS A 10 28.66 1.42 -19.67
C LYS A 10 27.85 1.90 -20.88
N LYS A 11 26.70 1.29 -21.15
CA LYS A 11 25.81 1.60 -22.28
C LYS A 11 25.13 2.97 -22.15
N THR A 12 24.88 3.46 -20.94
CA THR A 12 24.17 4.71 -20.67
C THR A 12 25.08 5.92 -20.48
N ARG A 13 26.39 5.70 -20.39
CA ARG A 13 27.36 6.76 -20.05
C ARG A 13 27.30 7.93 -21.04
N GLY A 14 27.11 9.14 -20.49
CA GLY A 14 27.09 10.39 -21.26
C GLY A 14 25.80 10.60 -22.07
N MET A 15 24.81 9.72 -21.92
CA MET A 15 23.50 9.88 -22.52
C MET A 15 22.58 10.65 -21.57
N LYS A 16 21.64 11.42 -22.14
CA LYS A 16 20.57 12.06 -21.36
C LYS A 16 19.57 11.00 -20.91
N VAL A 17 19.19 11.05 -19.63
CA VAL A 17 18.13 10.20 -19.09
C VAL A 17 16.81 10.52 -19.79
N THR A 18 16.10 9.48 -20.24
CA THR A 18 14.80 9.61 -20.89
C THR A 18 13.68 9.49 -19.87
N GLU A 19 12.51 10.06 -20.20
CA GLU A 19 11.32 9.98 -19.36
C GLU A 19 10.92 8.53 -19.02
N GLN A 20 11.12 7.61 -19.97
CA GLN A 20 10.88 6.17 -19.80
C GLN A 20 11.63 5.58 -18.59
N VAL A 21 12.83 6.08 -18.28
CA VAL A 21 13.60 5.64 -17.11
C VAL A 21 12.90 6.06 -15.82
N TYR A 22 12.43 7.31 -15.74
CA TYR A 22 11.69 7.79 -14.56
C TYR A 22 10.39 7.01 -14.39
N ILE A 23 9.66 6.77 -15.48
CA ILE A 23 8.41 6.00 -15.49
C ILE A 23 8.65 4.56 -15.02
N ALA A 24 9.75 3.93 -15.43
CA ALA A 24 10.12 2.60 -14.96
C ALA A 24 10.28 2.55 -13.42
N ILE A 25 10.98 3.54 -12.84
CA ILE A 25 11.15 3.64 -11.38
C ILE A 25 9.80 3.83 -10.70
N ILE A 26 9.00 4.80 -11.17
CA ILE A 26 7.67 5.11 -10.64
C ILE A 26 6.78 3.86 -10.67
N GLN A 27 6.77 3.11 -11.79
CA GLN A 27 6.01 1.87 -11.90
C GLN A 27 6.46 0.84 -10.86
N MET A 28 7.77 0.69 -10.62
CA MET A 28 8.27 -0.24 -9.59
C MET A 28 7.79 0.17 -8.20
N LEU A 29 7.70 1.47 -7.91
CA LEU A 29 7.14 1.95 -6.64
C LEU A 29 5.64 1.68 -6.52
N LYS A 30 4.86 1.87 -7.59
CA LYS A 30 3.43 1.50 -7.62
C LYS A 30 3.23 0.01 -7.32
N LEU A 31 4.03 -0.85 -7.96
CA LEU A 31 3.98 -2.29 -7.74
C LEU A 31 4.43 -2.67 -6.32
N SER A 32 5.47 -2.04 -5.80
CA SER A 32 5.92 -2.23 -4.42
C SER A 32 4.85 -1.85 -3.41
N ARG A 33 4.09 -0.78 -3.67
CA ARG A 33 2.98 -0.34 -2.82
C ARG A 33 1.84 -1.34 -2.82
N ALA A 34 1.44 -1.80 -4.00
CA ALA A 34 0.41 -2.84 -4.15
C ALA A 34 0.83 -4.13 -3.43
N ALA A 35 2.06 -4.59 -3.66
CA ALA A 35 2.62 -5.77 -3.02
C ALA A 35 2.70 -5.63 -1.49
N GLY A 36 2.99 -4.44 -0.98
CA GLY A 36 3.04 -4.16 0.46
C GLY A 36 1.66 -4.15 1.14
N LYS A 37 0.60 -3.73 0.43
CA LYS A 37 -0.78 -3.70 0.95
C LYS A 37 -1.47 -5.07 0.86
N GLU A 38 -1.33 -5.74 -0.29
CA GLU A 38 -2.16 -6.89 -0.67
C GLU A 38 -1.35 -8.18 -0.92
N GLY A 39 -0.02 -8.12 -0.78
CA GLY A 39 0.89 -9.21 -1.09
C GLY A 39 1.32 -9.23 -2.56
N VAL A 40 2.38 -9.99 -2.88
CA VAL A 40 3.02 -9.98 -4.20
C VAL A 40 2.10 -10.35 -5.37
N PHE A 41 1.04 -11.13 -5.13
CA PHE A 41 0.03 -11.47 -6.16
C PHE A 41 -0.75 -10.26 -6.69
N ALA A 42 -0.84 -9.18 -5.92
CA ALA A 42 -1.48 -7.95 -6.37
C ALA A 42 -0.77 -7.33 -7.59
N MET A 43 0.53 -7.57 -7.76
CA MET A 43 1.29 -7.12 -8.92
C MET A 43 0.80 -7.76 -10.22
N GLU A 44 0.47 -9.06 -10.18
CA GLU A 44 -0.08 -9.78 -11.34
C GLU A 44 -1.48 -9.27 -11.68
N PHE A 45 -2.33 -9.04 -10.68
CA PHE A 45 -3.66 -8.46 -10.89
C PHE A 45 -3.59 -7.04 -11.49
N ASP A 46 -2.71 -6.17 -10.98
CA ASP A 46 -2.59 -4.80 -11.47
C ASP A 46 -2.04 -4.74 -12.91
N VAL A 47 -1.02 -5.54 -13.22
CA VAL A 47 -0.35 -5.46 -14.53
C VAL A 47 -0.99 -6.35 -15.59
N LEU A 48 -1.35 -7.58 -15.24
CA LEU A 48 -1.81 -8.57 -16.22
C LEU A 48 -3.32 -8.55 -16.41
N ASP A 49 -4.08 -8.35 -15.33
CA ASP A 49 -5.54 -8.42 -15.39
C ASP A 49 -6.18 -7.05 -15.64
N ASN A 50 -5.61 -5.98 -15.07
CA ASN A 50 -6.14 -4.63 -15.21
C ASN A 50 -5.37 -3.73 -16.19
N GLY A 51 -4.26 -4.22 -16.75
CA GLY A 51 -3.47 -3.46 -17.73
C GLY A 51 -2.96 -2.12 -17.20
N LYS A 52 -2.73 -1.99 -15.89
CA LYS A 52 -2.27 -0.73 -15.26
C LYS A 52 -0.78 -0.46 -15.48
N LEU A 53 -0.20 -1.02 -16.53
CA LEU A 53 1.17 -0.69 -16.90
C LEU A 53 1.17 0.70 -17.56
N GLU A 54 2.15 1.53 -17.20
CA GLU A 54 2.35 2.81 -17.90
C GLU A 54 2.65 2.51 -19.39
N PRO A 55 1.96 3.17 -20.35
CA PRO A 55 2.10 2.88 -21.78
C PRO A 55 3.53 2.98 -22.30
N GLU A 56 4.33 3.83 -21.67
CA GLU A 56 5.75 4.03 -21.98
C GLU A 56 6.60 2.78 -21.67
N LEU A 57 6.05 1.77 -21.00
CA LEU A 57 6.70 0.49 -20.69
C LEU A 57 6.13 -0.71 -21.48
N ASP A 58 5.19 -0.48 -22.40
CA ASP A 58 4.54 -1.56 -23.19
C ASP A 58 5.54 -2.36 -24.04
N ASP A 59 6.65 -1.74 -24.45
CA ASP A 59 7.74 -2.37 -25.20
C ASP A 59 8.71 -3.18 -24.32
N ILE A 60 8.59 -3.06 -22.99
CA ILE A 60 9.40 -3.78 -22.01
C ILE A 60 8.81 -5.17 -21.76
N THR A 61 8.92 -6.00 -22.80
CA THR A 61 8.34 -7.35 -22.87
C THR A 61 8.77 -8.31 -21.75
N ILE A 62 9.85 -8.01 -21.03
CA ILE A 62 10.32 -8.82 -19.89
C ILE A 62 9.44 -8.65 -18.64
N LEU A 63 8.72 -7.53 -18.52
CA LEU A 63 8.04 -7.15 -17.30
C LEU A 63 6.89 -8.10 -16.91
N PRO A 64 5.94 -8.45 -17.81
CA PRO A 64 4.91 -9.45 -17.49
C PRO A 64 5.47 -10.79 -17.01
N MET A 65 6.56 -11.25 -17.66
CA MET A 65 7.21 -12.51 -17.32
C MET A 65 7.88 -12.44 -15.95
N ALA A 66 8.62 -11.37 -15.67
CA ALA A 66 9.29 -11.17 -14.39
C ALA A 66 8.27 -11.14 -13.23
N ILE A 67 7.14 -10.45 -13.41
CA ILE A 67 6.06 -10.41 -12.41
C ILE A 67 5.53 -11.82 -12.13
N ARG A 68 5.22 -12.61 -13.17
CA ARG A 68 4.74 -14.00 -13.01
C ARG A 68 5.73 -14.90 -12.29
N CYS A 69 7.03 -14.74 -12.57
CA CYS A 69 8.06 -15.51 -11.88
C CYS A 69 8.03 -15.24 -10.38
N VAL A 70 7.99 -13.96 -9.98
CA VAL A 70 7.93 -13.57 -8.55
C VAL A 70 6.61 -14.00 -7.90
N CYS A 71 5.47 -13.74 -8.54
CA CYS A 71 4.15 -14.12 -8.01
C CYS A 71 4.03 -15.64 -7.86
N GLY A 72 4.62 -16.41 -8.78
CA GLY A 72 4.67 -17.87 -8.72
C GLY A 72 5.61 -18.43 -7.64
N GLY A 73 6.25 -17.58 -6.83
CA GLY A 73 7.17 -18.02 -5.77
C GLY A 73 8.47 -18.63 -6.31
N MET A 74 8.92 -18.19 -7.49
CA MET A 74 10.18 -18.65 -8.06
C MET A 74 11.36 -18.33 -7.14
N ASP A 75 12.26 -19.28 -7.00
CA ASP A 75 13.51 -19.08 -6.27
C ASP A 75 14.32 -17.89 -6.89
N PRO A 76 14.89 -17.00 -6.06
CA PRO A 76 15.61 -15.82 -6.54
C PRO A 76 16.80 -16.10 -7.45
N GLU A 77 17.48 -17.25 -7.29
CA GLU A 77 18.61 -17.61 -8.14
C GLU A 77 18.14 -18.00 -9.55
N TRP A 78 17.06 -18.79 -9.63
CA TRP A 78 16.44 -19.14 -10.92
C TRP A 78 15.83 -17.91 -11.61
N PHE A 79 15.19 -17.02 -10.84
CA PHE A 79 14.71 -15.74 -11.37
C PHE A 79 15.85 -14.95 -12.02
N ARG A 80 16.97 -14.80 -11.29
CA ARG A 80 18.15 -14.07 -11.76
C ARG A 80 18.72 -14.69 -13.03
N GLU A 81 18.87 -16.01 -13.09
CA GLU A 81 19.42 -16.70 -14.27
C GLU A 81 18.56 -16.48 -15.53
N ILE A 82 17.24 -16.57 -15.38
CA ILE A 82 16.30 -16.35 -16.49
C ILE A 82 16.34 -14.88 -16.94
N MET A 83 16.28 -13.93 -16.01
CA MET A 83 16.35 -12.50 -16.32
C MET A 83 17.68 -12.13 -16.97
N ASP A 84 18.79 -12.65 -16.42
CA ASP A 84 20.11 -12.37 -16.95
C ASP A 84 20.23 -12.89 -18.39
N THR A 85 19.77 -14.12 -18.65
CA THR A 85 19.73 -14.70 -20.00
C THR A 85 18.89 -13.86 -20.96
N LYS A 86 17.70 -13.42 -20.53
CA LYS A 86 16.78 -12.64 -21.36
C LYS A 86 17.36 -11.28 -21.72
N TYR A 87 18.04 -10.62 -20.78
CA TYR A 87 18.75 -9.38 -21.03
C TYR A 87 19.82 -9.56 -22.11
N TRP A 88 20.68 -10.57 -21.99
CA TRP A 88 21.77 -10.80 -22.96
C TRP A 88 21.28 -11.21 -24.34
N VAL A 89 20.18 -11.95 -24.44
CA VAL A 89 19.57 -12.32 -25.73
C VAL A 89 18.93 -11.10 -26.42
N LYS A 90 18.27 -10.23 -25.65
CA LYS A 90 17.65 -9.01 -26.18
C LYS A 90 18.70 -7.96 -26.55
N ASP A 91 19.82 -7.93 -25.80
CA ASP A 91 20.90 -6.95 -25.91
C ASP A 91 20.39 -5.50 -26.03
N PRO A 92 19.60 -5.00 -25.06
CA PRO A 92 19.07 -3.65 -25.12
C PRO A 92 20.21 -2.63 -25.09
N GLN A 93 19.99 -1.47 -25.70
CA GLN A 93 21.03 -0.43 -25.85
C GLN A 93 20.62 0.88 -25.16
N GLY A 94 21.63 1.67 -24.75
CA GLY A 94 21.41 3.00 -24.18
C GLY A 94 20.44 3.00 -23.00
N MET A 95 19.44 3.91 -23.02
CA MET A 95 18.45 4.03 -21.94
C MET A 95 17.46 2.86 -21.87
N GLU A 96 17.21 2.14 -22.98
CA GLU A 96 16.41 0.91 -22.95
C GLU A 96 17.07 -0.13 -22.03
N ALA A 97 18.40 -0.26 -22.09
CA ALA A 97 19.14 -1.15 -21.18
C ALA A 97 18.94 -0.78 -19.70
N LEU A 98 18.87 0.52 -19.39
CA LEU A 98 18.61 1.00 -18.04
C LEU A 98 17.20 0.69 -17.58
N VAL A 99 16.20 0.91 -18.45
CA VAL A 99 14.80 0.56 -18.16
C VAL A 99 14.66 -0.93 -17.88
N TYR A 100 15.24 -1.79 -18.73
CA TYR A 100 15.25 -3.24 -18.50
C TYR A 100 15.85 -3.59 -17.14
N TYR A 101 17.00 -3.01 -16.79
CA TYR A 101 17.64 -3.27 -15.50
C TYR A 101 16.80 -2.80 -14.32
N ILE A 102 16.24 -1.60 -14.36
CA ILE A 102 15.34 -1.05 -13.32
C ILE A 102 14.14 -1.98 -13.10
N CYS A 103 13.51 -2.43 -14.17
CA CYS A 103 12.36 -3.32 -14.10
C CYS A 103 12.72 -4.69 -13.51
N MET A 104 13.84 -5.30 -13.95
CA MET A 104 14.30 -6.59 -13.44
C MET A 104 14.72 -6.53 -11.96
N ASP A 105 15.57 -5.55 -11.61
CA ASP A 105 16.08 -5.37 -10.24
C ASP A 105 14.94 -4.97 -9.32
N GLY A 106 14.06 -4.07 -9.78
CA GLY A 106 12.89 -3.63 -9.02
C GLY A 106 11.94 -4.77 -8.69
N ILE A 107 11.53 -5.58 -9.67
CA ILE A 107 10.70 -6.77 -9.43
C ILE A 107 11.39 -7.76 -8.50
N SER A 108 12.70 -8.00 -8.68
CA SER A 108 13.46 -8.89 -7.80
C SER A 108 13.41 -8.41 -6.35
N MET A 109 13.56 -7.10 -6.12
CA MET A 109 13.56 -6.51 -4.79
C MET A 109 12.17 -6.51 -4.15
N ILE A 110 11.11 -6.28 -4.94
CA ILE A 110 9.73 -6.41 -4.46
C ILE A 110 9.45 -7.86 -4.05
N GLY A 111 9.92 -8.84 -4.82
CA GLY A 111 9.73 -10.26 -4.52
C GLY A 111 10.35 -10.71 -3.20
N VAL A 112 11.44 -10.07 -2.76
CA VAL A 112 12.04 -10.32 -1.43
C VAL A 112 11.48 -9.43 -0.32
N GLY A 113 10.45 -8.63 -0.61
CA GLY A 113 9.77 -7.78 0.37
C GLY A 113 10.53 -6.51 0.73
N MET A 114 11.34 -5.96 -0.19
CA MET A 114 12.02 -4.68 0.06
C MET A 114 11.01 -3.55 0.29
N PRO A 115 11.14 -2.74 1.36
CA PRO A 115 10.27 -1.59 1.57
C PRO A 115 10.38 -0.54 0.45
N GLU A 116 9.25 0.06 0.07
CA GLU A 116 9.12 1.05 -1.04
C GLU A 116 10.22 2.14 -0.99
N HIS A 117 10.47 2.72 0.19
CA HIS A 117 11.47 3.79 0.35
C HIS A 117 12.92 3.33 0.15
N PHE A 118 13.25 2.06 0.44
CA PHE A 118 14.57 1.51 0.13
C PHE A 118 14.70 1.17 -1.35
N LEU A 119 13.61 0.65 -1.94
CA LEU A 119 13.54 0.39 -3.38
C LEU A 119 13.74 1.68 -4.18
N GLU A 120 13.07 2.75 -3.80
CA GLU A 120 13.23 4.06 -4.44
C GLU A 120 14.69 4.51 -4.42
N ARG A 121 15.33 4.47 -3.25
CA ARG A 121 16.74 4.86 -3.10
C ARG A 121 17.69 3.98 -3.93
N LEU A 122 17.41 2.69 -4.02
CA LEU A 122 18.19 1.76 -4.83
C LEU A 122 18.11 2.11 -6.31
N LEU A 123 16.89 2.33 -6.82
CA LEU A 123 16.66 2.57 -8.25
C LEU A 123 17.09 3.97 -8.67
N THR A 124 16.83 4.99 -7.85
CA THR A 124 17.26 6.38 -8.11
C THR A 124 18.78 6.56 -8.01
N ALA A 125 19.50 5.70 -7.29
CA ALA A 125 20.97 5.71 -7.28
C ALA A 125 21.61 5.39 -8.65
N LEU A 126 20.80 4.99 -9.64
CA LEU A 126 21.23 4.83 -11.04
C LEU A 126 21.13 6.13 -11.84
N LEU A 127 20.48 7.16 -11.29
CA LEU A 127 20.29 8.46 -11.93
C LEU A 127 21.41 9.43 -11.52
N PRO A 128 21.82 10.35 -12.41
CA PRO A 128 22.59 11.53 -12.04
C PRO A 128 21.78 12.46 -11.13
N ASP A 129 22.46 13.16 -10.21
CA ASP A 129 21.81 14.08 -9.27
C ASP A 129 21.04 15.20 -9.98
N GLU A 130 21.49 15.61 -11.17
CA GLU A 130 20.86 16.66 -11.98
C GLU A 130 19.47 16.27 -12.50
N CYS A 131 19.16 14.97 -12.56
CA CYS A 131 17.88 14.43 -13.01
C CYS A 131 16.83 14.38 -11.90
N MET A 132 17.23 14.52 -10.64
CA MET A 132 16.32 14.35 -9.49
C MET A 132 15.14 15.32 -9.48
N PRO A 133 15.28 16.62 -9.80
CA PRO A 133 14.12 17.52 -9.84
C PRO A 133 13.05 17.11 -10.87
N GLU A 134 13.47 16.57 -12.01
CA GLU A 134 12.56 16.10 -13.06
C GLU A 134 11.86 14.79 -12.65
N TYR A 135 12.61 13.88 -12.03
CA TYR A 135 12.08 12.65 -11.44
C TYR A 135 11.01 12.95 -10.38
N GLU A 136 11.30 13.82 -9.41
CA GLU A 136 10.35 14.17 -8.34
C GLU A 136 9.07 14.81 -8.91
N ARG A 137 9.21 15.71 -9.89
CA ARG A 137 8.06 16.32 -10.57
C ARG A 137 7.15 15.26 -11.21
N LEU A 138 7.74 14.31 -11.95
CA LEU A 138 6.98 13.23 -12.60
C LEU A 138 6.40 12.25 -11.60
N LYS A 139 7.11 11.96 -10.51
CA LYS A 139 6.64 11.13 -9.40
C LYS A 139 5.40 11.75 -8.75
N GLU A 140 5.43 13.04 -8.43
CA GLU A 140 4.27 13.75 -7.89
C GLU A 140 3.06 13.72 -8.84
N GLU A 141 3.30 13.85 -10.15
CA GLU A 141 2.26 13.82 -11.18
C GLU A 141 1.62 12.43 -11.35
N ARG A 142 2.44 11.36 -11.37
CA ARG A 142 2.02 10.00 -11.72
C ARG A 142 1.74 9.11 -10.50
N MET A 143 2.29 9.48 -9.34
CA MET A 143 2.05 8.87 -8.03
C MET A 143 1.77 9.99 -7.03
N PRO A 144 0.64 10.71 -7.19
CA PRO A 144 0.26 11.71 -6.21
C PRO A 144 0.24 11.04 -4.83
N GLN A 145 0.92 11.66 -3.87
CA GLN A 145 0.80 11.21 -2.49
C GLN A 145 -0.67 11.30 -2.14
N GLN A 146 -1.28 10.16 -1.84
CA GLN A 146 -2.64 10.15 -1.36
C GLN A 146 -2.67 11.01 -0.11
N THR A 147 -3.54 12.01 -0.11
CA THR A 147 -3.83 12.77 1.09
C THR A 147 -4.33 11.81 2.17
N MET A 148 -4.13 12.17 3.43
CA MET A 148 -4.65 11.37 4.55
C MET A 148 -6.17 11.15 4.39
N GLU A 149 -6.86 12.16 3.86
CA GLU A 149 -8.27 12.11 3.51
C GLU A 149 -8.60 11.03 2.48
N GLU A 150 -7.85 10.94 1.37
CA GLU A 150 -8.05 9.91 0.34
C GLU A 150 -7.77 8.50 0.88
N ILE A 151 -6.72 8.34 1.70
CA ILE A 151 -6.39 7.05 2.32
C ILE A 151 -7.50 6.61 3.28
N ILE A 152 -8.03 7.54 4.09
CA ILE A 152 -9.16 7.27 4.98
C ILE A 152 -10.40 6.92 4.17
N GLU A 153 -10.66 7.60 3.05
CA GLU A 153 -11.79 7.32 2.18
C GLU A 153 -11.68 5.91 1.56
N GLU A 154 -10.51 5.50 1.05
CA GLU A 154 -10.29 4.13 0.59
C GLU A 154 -10.57 3.09 1.68
N PHE A 155 -10.01 3.28 2.88
CA PHE A 155 -10.25 2.38 4.01
C PHE A 155 -11.73 2.32 4.43
N ILE A 156 -12.46 3.42 4.28
CA ILE A 156 -13.90 3.46 4.55
C ILE A 156 -14.67 2.61 3.53
N GLU A 157 -14.25 2.62 2.26
CA GLU A 157 -14.88 1.86 1.18
C GLU A 157 -14.53 0.36 1.24
N GLU A 158 -13.43 -0.02 1.89
CA GLU A 158 -13.06 -1.43 2.10
C GLU A 158 -14.12 -2.21 2.88
N GLU A 159 -14.53 -3.37 2.35
CA GLU A 159 -15.46 -4.24 3.06
C GLU A 159 -14.76 -5.05 4.17
N PRO A 160 -15.34 -5.10 5.38
CA PRO A 160 -14.68 -5.68 6.52
C PRO A 160 -14.68 -7.22 6.41
N HIS A 161 -13.49 -7.81 6.43
CA HIS A 161 -13.33 -9.26 6.53
C HIS A 161 -13.28 -9.68 8.00
N ILE A 162 -14.44 -10.03 8.58
CA ILE A 162 -14.55 -10.38 10.00
C ILE A 162 -14.86 -11.86 10.24
N PRO A 163 -14.36 -12.46 11.33
CA PRO A 163 -14.77 -13.80 11.74
C PRO A 163 -16.28 -13.88 11.98
N ARG A 164 -16.91 -14.99 11.56
CA ARG A 164 -18.36 -15.18 11.63
C ARG A 164 -18.95 -14.97 13.03
N ARG A 165 -18.20 -15.34 14.09
CA ARG A 165 -18.63 -15.17 15.48
C ARG A 165 -18.74 -13.70 15.91
N CYS A 166 -17.97 -12.81 15.26
CA CYS A 166 -17.97 -11.38 15.56
C CYS A 166 -19.09 -10.63 14.83
N MET A 167 -19.81 -11.27 13.89
CA MET A 167 -20.88 -10.64 13.14
C MET A 167 -22.02 -10.14 14.03
N ILE A 168 -22.34 -10.87 15.10
CA ILE A 168 -23.42 -10.48 16.02
C ILE A 168 -23.04 -9.18 16.74
N ILE A 169 -21.83 -9.12 17.31
CA ILE A 169 -21.33 -7.95 18.03
C ILE A 169 -21.20 -6.76 17.08
N ARG A 170 -20.69 -6.98 15.86
CA ARG A 170 -20.65 -5.97 14.80
C ARG A 170 -22.03 -5.38 14.53
N ASN A 171 -23.05 -6.21 14.30
CA ASN A 171 -24.39 -5.71 13.97
C ASN A 171 -24.98 -4.85 15.09
N VAL A 172 -24.79 -5.25 16.36
CA VAL A 172 -25.23 -4.47 17.53
C VAL A 172 -24.49 -3.14 17.60
N LEU A 173 -23.16 -3.14 17.39
CA LEU A 173 -22.37 -1.92 17.33
C LEU A 173 -22.83 -0.99 16.21
N GLU A 174 -23.01 -1.50 15.00
CA GLU A 174 -23.47 -0.72 13.84
C GLU A 174 -24.84 -0.09 14.10
N GLU A 175 -25.77 -0.84 14.69
CA GLU A 175 -27.09 -0.32 15.08
C GLU A 175 -26.97 0.83 16.09
N LYS A 176 -26.19 0.65 17.16
CA LYS A 176 -25.96 1.69 18.17
C LYS A 176 -25.26 2.92 17.59
N ILE A 177 -24.21 2.74 16.79
CA ILE A 177 -23.51 3.82 16.12
C ILE A 177 -24.49 4.59 15.23
N ASN A 178 -25.36 3.91 14.49
CA ASN A 178 -26.34 4.54 13.62
C ASN A 178 -27.39 5.33 14.39
N GLN A 179 -27.82 4.86 15.56
CA GLN A 179 -28.79 5.53 16.43
C GLN A 179 -28.20 6.70 17.24
N ALA A 180 -26.91 6.64 17.58
CA ALA A 180 -26.29 7.65 18.42
C ALA A 180 -26.14 9.03 17.74
N THR A 181 -26.16 10.08 18.54
CA THR A 181 -25.89 11.45 18.07
C THR A 181 -24.40 11.65 17.80
N GLU A 182 -24.07 12.57 16.89
CA GLU A 182 -22.66 12.92 16.61
C GLU A 182 -21.92 13.37 17.88
N SER A 183 -22.57 14.13 18.75
CA SER A 183 -22.01 14.54 20.04
C SER A 183 -21.64 13.35 20.93
N SER A 184 -22.46 12.30 20.96
CA SER A 184 -22.18 11.09 21.75
C SER A 184 -20.98 10.34 21.19
N ILE A 185 -20.90 10.20 19.87
CA ILE A 185 -19.77 9.56 19.20
C ILE A 185 -18.50 10.38 19.41
N GLN A 186 -18.56 11.70 19.25
CA GLN A 186 -17.44 12.61 19.46
C GLN A 186 -16.88 12.53 20.88
N LYS A 187 -17.76 12.47 21.90
CA LYS A 187 -17.34 12.23 23.29
C LYS A 187 -16.64 10.89 23.44
N LEU A 188 -17.20 9.81 22.89
CA LEU A 188 -16.63 8.48 22.99
C LEU A 188 -15.22 8.42 22.38
N VAL A 189 -15.07 8.84 21.12
CA VAL A 189 -13.80 8.74 20.37
C VAL A 189 -12.73 9.74 20.83
N GLY A 190 -13.18 10.84 21.46
CA GLY A 190 -12.34 11.86 22.08
C GLY A 190 -12.03 11.61 23.56
N SER A 191 -12.69 10.65 24.21
CA SER A 191 -12.44 10.30 25.61
C SER A 191 -11.19 9.43 25.76
N ASP A 192 -10.53 9.52 26.91
CA ASP A 192 -9.44 8.62 27.30
C ASP A 192 -9.96 7.23 27.73
N ILE A 193 -11.28 7.01 27.71
CA ILE A 193 -11.91 5.75 28.12
C ILE A 193 -11.68 4.66 27.06
N VAL A 194 -11.64 5.05 25.78
CA VAL A 194 -11.42 4.14 24.66
C VAL A 194 -10.03 4.37 24.07
N ASP A 195 -9.19 3.34 24.12
CA ASP A 195 -7.86 3.44 23.53
C ASP A 195 -7.95 3.49 21.99
N ALA A 196 -6.99 4.18 21.38
CA ALA A 196 -6.85 4.25 19.92
C ALA A 196 -6.76 2.86 19.28
N PHE A 197 -6.20 1.88 20.00
CA PHE A 197 -6.15 0.49 19.56
C PHE A 197 -7.54 -0.15 19.45
N ASP A 198 -8.40 0.04 20.47
CA ASP A 198 -9.77 -0.51 20.48
C ASP A 198 -10.61 0.12 19.37
N ILE A 199 -10.47 1.45 19.18
CA ILE A 199 -11.11 2.16 18.05
C ILE A 199 -10.63 1.56 16.73
N ALA A 200 -9.33 1.35 16.56
CA ALA A 200 -8.78 0.79 15.32
C ALA A 200 -9.31 -0.63 15.02
N ILE A 201 -9.45 -1.49 16.04
CA ILE A 201 -10.06 -2.82 15.90
C ILE A 201 -11.49 -2.72 15.38
N VAL A 202 -12.29 -1.86 16.02
CA VAL A 202 -13.71 -1.68 15.66
C VAL A 202 -13.81 -1.13 14.24
N MET A 203 -13.02 -0.13 13.90
CA MET A 203 -13.02 0.46 12.56
C MET A 203 -12.74 -0.57 11.47
N ARG A 204 -11.84 -1.55 11.70
CA ARG A 204 -11.62 -2.66 10.73
C ARG A 204 -12.85 -3.55 10.52
N GLY A 205 -13.74 -3.64 11.49
CA GLY A 205 -14.87 -4.56 11.46
C GLY A 205 -16.21 -3.98 11.03
N LEU A 206 -16.34 -2.66 11.01
CA LEU A 206 -17.59 -1.97 10.68
C LEU A 206 -17.81 -1.83 9.17
N ASN A 207 -19.06 -1.68 8.77
CA ASN A 207 -19.43 -1.30 7.41
C ASN A 207 -19.01 0.16 7.10
N LYS A 208 -19.00 0.47 5.80
CA LYS A 208 -18.75 1.81 5.25
C LYS A 208 -19.53 2.92 5.96
N THR A 209 -20.84 2.76 6.18
CA THR A 209 -21.70 3.80 6.77
C THR A 209 -21.28 4.14 8.20
N SER A 210 -21.06 3.12 9.03
CA SER A 210 -20.65 3.29 10.42
C SER A 210 -19.21 3.81 10.53
N LYS A 211 -18.30 3.35 9.66
CA LYS A 211 -16.94 3.92 9.52
C LYS A 211 -17.01 5.43 9.20
N LYS A 212 -17.81 5.84 8.19
CA LYS A 212 -17.98 7.27 7.81
C LYS A 212 -18.46 8.10 8.99
N LYS A 213 -19.47 7.62 9.72
CA LYS A 213 -20.07 8.33 10.86
C LYS A 213 -19.08 8.52 12.02
N ILE A 214 -18.27 7.50 12.32
CA ILE A 214 -17.26 7.61 13.38
C ILE A 214 -16.15 8.58 12.98
N PHE A 215 -15.62 8.49 11.75
CA PHE A 215 -14.57 9.39 11.30
C PHE A 215 -15.01 10.86 11.20
N SER A 216 -16.25 11.13 10.81
CA SER A 216 -16.78 12.52 10.75
C SER A 216 -16.82 13.19 12.12
N CYS A 217 -16.91 12.40 13.20
CA CYS A 217 -16.92 12.90 14.57
C CYS A 217 -15.51 13.09 15.17
N MET A 218 -14.43 12.83 14.40
CA MET A 218 -13.05 12.98 14.85
C MET A 218 -12.34 14.20 14.24
N SER A 219 -11.46 14.82 15.04
CA SER A 219 -10.52 15.82 14.51
C SER A 219 -9.53 15.17 13.52
N PRO A 220 -9.03 15.91 12.51
CA PRO A 220 -8.10 15.37 11.52
C PRO A 220 -6.89 14.64 12.13
N GLY A 221 -6.26 15.24 13.16
CA GLY A 221 -5.13 14.62 13.85
C GLY A 221 -5.49 13.32 14.58
N ARG A 222 -6.71 13.21 15.14
CA ARG A 222 -7.16 11.95 15.76
C ARG A 222 -7.41 10.88 14.69
N ARG A 223 -7.98 11.23 13.54
CA ARG A 223 -8.18 10.27 12.43
C ARG A 223 -6.84 9.69 11.96
N GLU A 224 -5.82 10.52 11.82
CA GLU A 224 -4.47 10.07 11.45
C GLU A 224 -3.89 9.08 12.47
N VAL A 225 -4.04 9.35 13.77
CA VAL A 225 -3.59 8.44 14.84
C VAL A 225 -4.30 7.09 14.75
N ILE A 226 -5.63 7.09 14.57
CA ILE A 226 -6.42 5.86 14.42
C ILE A 226 -6.01 5.12 13.14
N TRP A 227 -5.86 5.81 12.02
CA TRP A 227 -5.44 5.21 10.76
C TRP A 227 -4.07 4.52 10.87
N LYS A 228 -3.07 5.20 11.45
CA LYS A 228 -1.75 4.58 11.69
C LYS A 228 -1.87 3.31 12.51
N LYS A 229 -2.76 3.29 13.52
CA LYS A 229 -3.04 2.09 14.31
C LYS A 229 -3.70 1.00 13.48
N VAL A 230 -4.73 1.33 12.71
CA VAL A 230 -5.40 0.40 11.76
C VAL A 230 -4.40 -0.24 10.81
N ASN A 231 -3.45 0.51 10.27
CA ASN A 231 -2.47 -0.02 9.33
C ASN A 231 -1.42 -0.91 10.03
N SER A 232 -1.05 -0.58 11.27
CA SER A 232 -0.11 -1.38 12.08
C SER A 232 -0.75 -2.57 12.81
N LEU A 233 -2.08 -2.73 12.73
CA LEU A 233 -2.80 -3.76 13.47
C LEU A 233 -2.48 -5.16 12.93
N PHE A 234 -1.62 -5.87 13.67
CA PHE A 234 -1.46 -7.31 13.55
C PHE A 234 -2.26 -7.97 14.68
N LEU A 235 -3.36 -8.64 14.31
CA LEU A 235 -4.19 -9.37 15.27
C LEU A 235 -3.65 -10.79 15.37
N GLU A 236 -3.05 -11.12 16.50
CA GLU A 236 -2.47 -12.45 16.75
C GLU A 236 -3.55 -13.54 16.84
N SER A 237 -4.77 -13.16 17.25
CA SER A 237 -5.89 -14.10 17.32
C SER A 237 -7.24 -13.45 16.97
N GLN A 238 -8.19 -14.29 16.54
CA GLN A 238 -9.60 -13.89 16.41
C GLN A 238 -10.21 -13.45 17.76
N GLY A 239 -9.59 -13.82 18.90
CA GLY A 239 -10.08 -13.47 20.24
C GLY A 239 -9.86 -12.00 20.56
N ASP A 240 -8.73 -11.45 20.10
CA ASP A 240 -8.37 -10.04 20.32
C ASP A 240 -9.32 -9.10 19.57
N PHE A 241 -9.74 -9.50 18.37
CA PHE A 241 -10.72 -8.75 17.59
C PHE A 241 -12.08 -8.66 18.28
N GLU A 242 -12.55 -9.79 18.81
CA GLU A 242 -13.82 -9.87 19.54
C GLU A 242 -13.77 -9.06 20.84
N ALA A 243 -12.69 -9.21 21.61
CA ALA A 243 -12.48 -8.47 22.86
C ALA A 243 -12.45 -6.94 22.63
N GLY A 244 -11.78 -6.48 21.57
CA GLY A 244 -11.75 -5.06 21.21
C GLY A 244 -13.13 -4.51 20.84
N MET A 245 -13.93 -5.28 20.10
CA MET A 245 -15.32 -4.89 19.78
C MET A 245 -16.20 -4.82 21.02
N VAL A 246 -16.13 -5.82 21.91
CA VAL A 246 -16.91 -5.84 23.16
C VAL A 246 -16.54 -4.66 24.05
N LYS A 247 -15.24 -4.41 24.23
CA LYS A 247 -14.77 -3.28 25.05
C LYS A 247 -15.25 -1.94 24.51
N PHE A 248 -15.23 -1.74 23.19
CA PHE A 248 -15.78 -0.53 22.60
C PHE A 248 -17.29 -0.40 22.83
N LEU A 249 -18.05 -1.49 22.72
CA LEU A 249 -19.48 -1.53 23.01
C LEU A 249 -19.77 -1.14 24.47
N GLU A 250 -19.02 -1.68 25.42
CA GLU A 250 -19.15 -1.36 26.85
C GLU A 250 -18.89 0.14 27.12
N CYS A 251 -17.84 0.69 26.49
CA CYS A 251 -17.52 2.12 26.60
C CYS A 251 -18.60 3.00 25.97
N PHE A 252 -19.19 2.55 24.87
CA PHE A 252 -20.31 3.21 24.21
C PHE A 252 -21.51 3.30 25.15
N GLU A 253 -21.91 2.18 25.75
CA GLU A 253 -23.04 2.12 26.68
C GLU A 253 -22.82 2.99 27.91
N LYS A 254 -21.60 3.00 28.46
CA LYS A 254 -21.26 3.87 29.58
C LYS A 254 -21.39 5.36 29.22
N THR A 255 -20.95 5.74 28.04
CA THR A 255 -21.04 7.12 27.55
C THR A 255 -22.49 7.55 27.31
N GLU A 256 -23.35 6.64 26.82
CA GLU A 256 -24.79 6.89 26.68
C GLU A 256 -25.48 7.09 28.03
N GLN A 257 -25.13 6.28 29.05
CA GLN A 257 -25.67 6.41 30.40
C GLN A 257 -25.28 7.73 31.06
N GLU A 258 -24.02 8.17 30.90
CA GLU A 258 -23.53 9.46 31.41
C GLU A 258 -24.23 10.65 30.72
N ASN A 259 -24.51 10.52 29.42
CA ASN A 259 -25.26 11.54 28.66
C ASN A 259 -26.74 11.60 29.04
N ALA A 260 -27.36 10.48 29.41
CA ALA A 260 -28.75 10.45 29.86
C ALA A 260 -28.93 11.00 31.30
N ALA A 261 -27.86 11.05 32.09
CA ALA A 261 -27.85 11.55 33.46
C ALA A 261 -27.48 13.03 33.61
N SER A 262 -27.06 13.69 32.53
CA SER A 262 -26.67 15.11 32.47
C SER A 262 -27.77 15.98 31.85
#